data_AF-A0A0B6Y3V7-F1
#
_entry.id   AF-A0A0B6Y3V7-F1
#
_cell.length_a   1.000
_cell.length_b   1.000
_cell.length_c   1.000
_cell.angle_alpha   90.00
_cell.angle_beta   90.00
_cell.angle_gamma   90.00
#
_symmetry.space_group_name_H-M   'P 1'
#
loop_
_entity.id
_entity.type
_entity.pdbx_description
1 polymer ?
#
loop_
_entity_poly.entity_id
_entity_poly.type
_entity_poly.pdbx_seq_one_letter_code
_entity_poly.pdbx_strand_id
1 'polypeptide(L)' 'PTVGRLLNISKDIQSVSDKKLNKTFFISPAGNRCFHGSCTYYCDSSHPICGHPTMLEGSLAAFLPPVRMAS' A
#
# COMPACT_ATOMS: atom_id res chain seq x y z
N PRO A 1 -7.34 -10.90 14.14
CA PRO A 1 -6.89 -9.70 14.88
C PRO A 1 -6.58 -8.56 13.90
N THR A 2 -6.91 -7.30 14.23
CA THR A 2 -6.65 -6.14 13.37
C THR A 2 -6.16 -4.95 14.20
N VAL A 3 -5.20 -4.20 13.69
CA VAL A 3 -4.66 -2.99 14.34
C VAL A 3 -4.35 -1.90 13.31
N GLY A 4 -4.50 -0.64 13.69
CA GLY A 4 -4.05 0.51 12.89
C GLY A 4 -2.54 0.73 13.03
N ARG A 5 -1.88 1.17 11.96
CA ARG A 5 -0.45 1.52 11.97
C ARG A 5 -0.16 2.65 11.01
N LEU A 6 0.72 3.55 11.44
CA LEU A 6 1.36 4.51 10.55
C LEU A 6 2.52 3.85 9.80
N LEU A 7 2.46 3.92 8.47
CA LEU A 7 3.42 3.35 7.54
C LEU A 7 4.13 4.47 6.79
N ASN A 8 5.45 4.35 6.63
CA ASN A 8 6.19 5.18 5.70
C ASN A 8 6.10 4.57 4.29
N ILE A 9 5.42 5.23 3.36
CA ILE A 9 5.16 4.68 2.02
C ILE A 9 6.45 4.26 1.30
N SER A 10 7.53 5.04 1.44
CA SER A 10 8.78 4.74 0.73
C SER A 10 9.52 3.57 1.37
N LYS A 11 9.67 3.60 2.71
CA LYS A 11 10.44 2.59 3.44
C LYS A 11 9.67 1.28 3.63
N ASP A 12 8.43 1.35 4.08
CA ASP A 12 7.68 0.19 4.55
C ASP A 12 6.88 -0.50 3.42
N ILE A 13 6.64 0.20 2.29
CA ILE A 13 5.84 -0.34 1.18
C ILE A 13 6.68 -0.43 -0.09
N GLN A 14 7.17 0.70 -0.60
CA GLN A 14 7.82 0.71 -1.91
C GLN A 14 9.13 -0.09 -1.93
N SER A 15 9.97 0.06 -0.91
CA SER A 15 11.30 -0.60 -0.87
C SER A 15 11.22 -2.12 -0.85
N VAL A 16 10.11 -2.66 -0.34
CA VAL A 16 9.84 -4.11 -0.23
C VAL A 16 8.81 -4.60 -1.24
N SER A 17 8.35 -3.73 -2.15
CA SER A 17 7.33 -4.07 -3.15
C SER A 17 7.89 -4.90 -4.31
N ASP A 18 7.04 -5.72 -4.91
CA ASP A 18 7.37 -6.39 -6.16
C ASP A 18 7.44 -5.40 -7.35
N LYS A 19 7.94 -5.87 -8.49
CA LYS A 19 8.10 -5.04 -9.70
C LYS A 19 6.78 -4.48 -10.24
N LYS A 20 5.65 -5.16 -10.01
CA LYS A 20 4.34 -4.75 -10.53
C LYS A 20 3.81 -3.57 -9.72
N LEU A 21 3.84 -3.68 -8.39
CA LEU A 21 3.43 -2.65 -7.45
C LEU A 21 4.39 -1.45 -7.51
N ASN A 22 5.70 -1.67 -7.58
CA ASN A 22 6.72 -0.61 -7.61
C ASN A 22 6.51 0.41 -8.75
N LYS A 23 6.03 -0.04 -9.91
CA LYS A 23 5.73 0.83 -11.07
C LYS A 23 4.57 1.79 -10.86
N THR A 24 3.76 1.59 -9.83
CA THR A 24 2.55 2.38 -9.56
C THR A 24 2.82 3.60 -8.67
N PHE A 25 4.05 3.75 -8.16
CA PHE A 25 4.42 4.85 -7.28
C PHE A 25 4.82 6.10 -8.07
N PHE A 26 4.43 7.26 -7.57
CA PHE A 26 4.78 8.56 -8.14
C PHE A 26 4.75 9.66 -7.06
N ILE A 27 5.21 10.86 -7.43
CA ILE A 27 5.09 12.07 -6.60
C ILE A 27 3.97 12.93 -7.17
N SER A 28 2.99 13.30 -6.34
CA SER A 28 1.90 14.18 -6.78
C SER A 28 2.38 15.62 -6.99
N PRO A 29 1.61 16.47 -7.69
CA PRO A 29 1.95 17.90 -7.83
C PRO A 29 2.12 18.64 -6.50
N ALA A 30 1.52 18.13 -5.41
CA ALA A 30 1.67 18.67 -4.06
C ALA A 30 2.93 18.16 -3.32
N GLY A 31 3.78 17.36 -3.98
CA GLY A 31 5.01 16.80 -3.40
C GLY A 31 4.79 15.58 -2.51
N ASN A 32 3.58 15.00 -2.50
CA ASN A 32 3.28 13.82 -1.70
C ASN A 32 3.69 12.53 -2.41
N ARG A 33 4.15 11.54 -1.65
CA ARG A 33 4.40 10.19 -2.15
C ARG A 33 3.07 9.46 -2.30
N CYS A 34 2.79 8.96 -3.51
CA CYS A 34 1.54 8.30 -3.85
C CYS A 34 1.78 6.96 -4.56
N PHE A 35 0.78 6.09 -4.52
CA PHE A 35 0.68 4.88 -5.34
C PHE A 35 -0.77 4.47 -5.56
N HIS A 36 -1.07 3.80 -6.67
CA HIS A 36 -2.43 3.32 -6.98
C HIS A 36 -2.57 1.79 -6.99
N GLY A 37 -1.47 1.03 -6.96
CA GLY A 37 -1.52 -0.43 -6.93
C GLY A 37 -2.05 -1.07 -8.23
N SER A 38 -2.41 -2.35 -8.16
CA SER A 38 -2.95 -3.08 -9.31
C SER A 38 -4.10 -3.99 -8.88
N CYS A 39 -5.31 -3.48 -9.05
CA CYS A 39 -6.57 -4.17 -8.78
C CYS A 39 -7.63 -3.77 -9.82
N THR A 40 -8.80 -4.39 -9.77
CA THR A 40 -9.87 -4.20 -10.75
C THR A 40 -10.71 -2.94 -10.52
N TYR A 41 -10.65 -2.35 -9.32
CA TYR A 41 -11.57 -1.29 -8.90
C TYR A 41 -10.79 -0.10 -8.34
N TYR A 42 -10.80 1.03 -9.06
CA TYR A 42 -10.13 2.28 -8.69
C TYR A 42 -8.63 2.20 -8.37
N CYS A 43 -7.92 1.21 -8.91
CA CYS A 43 -6.45 1.17 -8.83
C CYS A 43 -5.79 1.90 -10.02
N ASP A 44 -6.09 3.19 -10.18
CA ASP A 44 -5.60 4.03 -11.27
C ASP A 44 -5.05 5.38 -10.77
N SER A 45 -4.39 6.15 -11.65
CA SER A 45 -3.77 7.42 -11.30
C SER A 45 -4.75 8.54 -10.92
N SER A 46 -6.05 8.38 -11.17
CA SER A 46 -7.08 9.33 -10.73
C SER A 46 -7.55 9.06 -9.30
N HIS A 47 -7.31 7.85 -8.78
CA HIS A 47 -7.64 7.45 -7.41
C HIS A 47 -6.40 6.94 -6.63
N PRO A 48 -5.30 7.71 -6.57
CA PRO A 48 -4.11 7.27 -5.86
C PRO A 48 -4.29 7.39 -4.36
N ILE A 49 -3.60 6.52 -3.62
CA ILE A 49 -3.42 6.65 -2.18
C ILE A 49 -2.14 7.44 -1.97
N CYS A 50 -2.23 8.54 -1.22
CA CYS A 50 -1.12 9.46 -0.98
C CYS A 50 -0.86 9.63 0.51
N GLY A 51 0.41 9.79 0.88
CA GLY A 51 0.80 10.21 2.22
C GLY A 51 0.81 11.73 2.38
N HIS A 52 1.23 12.19 3.54
CA HIS A 52 1.44 13.62 3.82
C HIS A 52 2.71 13.85 4.67
N PRO A 53 3.89 14.06 4.05
CA PRO A 53 4.20 13.83 2.63
C PRO A 53 4.44 12.35 2.30
N THR A 54 4.80 11.53 3.28
CA THR A 54 5.17 10.12 3.08
C THR A 54 4.51 9.13 4.04
N MET A 55 3.90 9.63 5.12
CA MET A 55 3.21 8.79 6.10
C MET A 55 1.78 8.50 5.67
N LEU A 56 1.35 7.26 5.88
CA LEU A 56 0.02 6.76 5.56
C LEU A 56 -0.48 5.88 6.72
N GLU A 57 -1.69 6.12 7.19
CA GLU A 57 -2.35 5.20 8.13
C GLU A 57 -2.95 4.01 7.37
N GLY A 58 -2.75 2.79 7.89
CA GLY A 58 -3.33 1.58 7.32
C GLY A 58 -3.70 0.55 8.39
N SER A 59 -4.67 -0.30 8.07
CA SER A 59 -5.07 -1.43 8.91
C SER A 59 -4.26 -2.67 8.58
N LEU A 60 -3.65 -3.31 9.58
CA LEU A 60 -3.00 -4.62 9.43
C LEU A 60 -3.86 -5.68 10.10
N ALA A 61 -4.34 -6.62 9.29
CA ALA A 61 -5.02 -7.81 9.74
C ALA A 61 -4.02 -8.98 9.83
N ALA A 62 -4.06 -9.72 10.92
CA ALA A 62 -3.33 -10.98 11.03
C ALA A 62 -3.86 -11.96 9.97
N PHE A 63 -2.95 -12.61 9.25
CA PHE A 63 -3.31 -13.66 8.30
C PHE A 63 -4.00 -14.81 9.03
N LEU A 64 -5.04 -15.35 8.41
CA LEU A 64 -5.58 -16.64 8.80
C LEU A 64 -4.52 -17.74 8.54
N PRO A 65 -4.55 -18.86 9.28
CA PRO A 65 -3.71 -20.00 8.98
C PRO A 65 -3.86 -20.43 7.51
N PRO A 66 -2.79 -20.95 6.88
CA PRO A 66 -2.86 -21.47 5.52
C PRO A 66 -3.96 -22.53 5.38
N VAL A 67 -4.69 -22.50 4.27
CA VAL A 67 -5.83 -23.42 4.02
C VAL A 67 -5.46 -24.89 4.21
N ARG A 68 -4.22 -25.27 3.88
CA ARG A 68 -3.73 -26.67 4.05
C ARG A 68 -3.70 -27.14 5.50
N MET A 69 -3.65 -26.21 6.46
CA MET A 69 -3.64 -26.50 7.90
C MET A 69 -5.04 -26.51 8.52
N ALA A 70 -6.09 -26.16 7.76
CA ALA A 70 -7.48 -26.20 8.20
C ALA A 70 -8.17 -27.54 7.89
N SER A 71 -7.37 -28.61 7.71
CA SER A 71 -7.81 -29.96 7.38
C SER A 71 -7.99 -30.82 8.62
#